data_AF-A0A1Y1KJP5-F1
#
_entry.id   AF-A0A1Y1KJP5-F1
#
_cell.length_a   1.000
_cell.length_b   1.000
_cell.length_c   1.000
_cell.angle_alpha   90.00
_cell.angle_beta   90.00
_cell.angle_gamma   90.00
#
_symmetry.space_group_name_H-M   'P 1'
#
loop_
_entity.id
_entity.type
_entity.pdbx_description
1 polymer ?
#
loop_
_entity_poly.entity_id
_entity_poly.type
_entity_poly.pdbx_seq_one_letter_code
_entity_poly.pdbx_strand_id
1 'polypeptide(L)'
;ENWIEFREIFNSLIHSNEELNDVQRLHYLKSSLTGDASQVIKSLQFSAGNYQVAWKAICARYDQPRMLIRNHLRSILDLESCVKEASPALRKISDALFKHVTALRSLASDAQLFETTIIYIMSHKLDSTTLRQWERNQNDAGTAIPNFDEFKTFLTNTANLLDSLQSKSDSKSTPTPVYAKGKPQMSKSFVMNSPICILCKDS
;
A
#
# COMPACT_ATOMS: atom_id res chain seq x y z
N GLU A 1 -8.37 11.65 -2.50
CA GLU A 1 -7.63 11.19 -1.31
C GLU A 1 -6.19 11.69 -1.23
N ASN A 2 -5.55 12.10 -2.34
CA ASN A 2 -4.12 12.49 -2.34
C ASN A 2 -3.89 14.01 -2.46
N TRP A 3 -4.64 14.84 -1.73
CA TRP A 3 -4.46 16.30 -1.80
C TRP A 3 -3.06 16.74 -1.35
N ILE A 4 -2.56 16.15 -0.26
CA ILE A 4 -1.24 16.50 0.30
C ILE A 4 -0.14 16.23 -0.73
N GLU A 5 -0.10 15.02 -1.28
CA GLU A 5 0.87 14.62 -2.30
C GLU A 5 0.81 15.54 -3.53
N PHE A 6 -0.40 15.80 -4.06
CA PHE A 6 -0.58 16.73 -5.17
C PHE A 6 -0.05 18.13 -4.83
N ARG A 7 -0.41 18.65 -3.65
CA ARG A 7 -0.02 19.99 -3.21
C ARG A 7 1.50 20.10 -3.10
N GLU A 8 2.17 19.13 -2.48
CA GLU A 8 3.63 19.16 -2.31
C GLU A 8 4.36 19.10 -3.66
N ILE A 9 3.94 18.20 -4.54
CA ILE A 9 4.51 18.07 -5.90
C ILE A 9 4.25 19.35 -6.71
N PHE A 10 3.02 19.86 -6.71
CA PHE A 10 2.69 21.09 -7.44
C PHE A 10 3.41 22.31 -6.85
N ASN A 11 3.56 22.37 -5.54
CA ASN A 11 4.22 23.47 -4.86
C ASN A 11 5.71 23.53 -5.24
N SER A 12 6.39 22.38 -5.17
CA SER A 12 7.81 22.25 -5.52
C SER A 12 8.10 22.48 -7.01
N LEU A 13 7.26 21.97 -7.92
CA LEU A 13 7.54 22.05 -9.36
C LEU A 13 7.03 23.33 -10.03
N ILE A 14 5.90 23.88 -9.56
CA ILE A 14 5.17 24.94 -10.27
C ILE A 14 5.00 26.20 -9.42
N HIS A 15 4.49 26.08 -8.18
CA HIS A 15 4.16 27.24 -7.36
C HIS A 15 5.41 28.04 -6.96
N SER A 16 6.45 27.34 -6.50
CA SER A 16 7.72 27.94 -6.05
C SER A 16 8.73 28.17 -7.18
N ASN A 17 8.41 27.80 -8.41
CA ASN A 17 9.31 27.96 -9.55
C ASN A 17 9.27 29.42 -10.05
N GLU A 18 10.37 30.16 -9.84
CA GLU A 18 10.51 31.58 -10.21
C GLU A 18 10.55 31.84 -11.72
N GLU A 19 10.87 30.83 -12.54
CA GLU A 19 10.92 30.95 -14.01
C GLU A 19 9.53 31.00 -14.64
N LEU A 20 8.50 30.57 -13.91
CA LEU A 20 7.11 30.55 -14.38
C LEU A 20 6.39 31.83 -13.96
N ASN A 21 5.70 32.46 -14.90
CA ASN A 21 4.77 33.54 -14.57
C ASN A 21 3.41 32.99 -14.11
N ASP A 22 2.60 33.84 -13.47
CA ASP A 22 1.31 33.44 -12.90
C ASP A 22 0.31 32.91 -13.95
N VAL A 23 0.38 33.36 -15.20
CA VAL A 23 -0.48 32.84 -16.28
C VAL A 23 -0.09 31.40 -16.63
N GLN A 24 1.21 31.11 -16.73
CA GLN A 24 1.73 29.76 -16.94
C GLN A 24 1.38 28.85 -15.77
N ARG A 25 1.57 29.31 -14.52
CA ARG A 25 1.19 28.56 -13.32
C ARG A 25 -0.30 28.24 -13.29
N LEU A 26 -1.17 29.19 -13.68
CA LEU A 26 -2.61 28.95 -13.79
C LEU A 26 -2.97 27.97 -14.90
N HIS A 27 -2.24 27.98 -16.02
CA HIS A 27 -2.38 26.98 -17.07
C HIS A 27 -2.07 25.57 -16.54
N TYR A 28 -0.92 25.39 -15.89
CA TYR A 28 -0.56 24.12 -15.25
C TYR A 28 -1.57 23.69 -14.19
N LEU A 29 -2.02 24.62 -13.34
CA LEU A 29 -3.01 24.32 -12.32
C LEU A 29 -4.31 23.79 -12.93
N LYS A 30 -4.84 24.46 -13.96
CA LYS A 30 -6.06 24.01 -14.63
C LYS A 30 -5.90 22.67 -15.35
N SER A 31 -4.76 22.41 -15.98
CA SER A 31 -4.50 21.15 -16.66
C SER A 31 -4.34 19.96 -15.71
N SER A 32 -3.84 20.21 -14.51
CA SER A 32 -3.58 19.15 -13.52
C SER A 32 -4.79 18.78 -12.68
N LEU A 33 -5.85 19.59 -12.70
CA LEU A 33 -7.08 19.36 -11.93
C LEU A 33 -8.15 18.66 -12.76
N THR A 34 -8.79 17.66 -12.18
CA THR A 34 -9.87 16.88 -12.80
C THR A 34 -11.12 16.87 -11.91
N GLY A 35 -12.27 16.48 -12.49
CA GLY A 35 -13.54 16.33 -11.76
C GLY A 35 -13.95 17.58 -10.97
N ASP A 36 -14.32 17.39 -9.71
CA ASP A 36 -14.78 18.44 -8.80
C ASP A 36 -13.74 19.54 -8.57
N ALA A 37 -12.45 19.17 -8.53
CA ALA A 37 -11.38 20.14 -8.29
C ALA A 37 -11.26 21.13 -9.46
N SER A 38 -11.44 20.64 -10.70
CA SER A 38 -11.47 21.49 -11.89
C SER A 38 -12.67 22.46 -11.87
N GLN A 39 -13.82 22.02 -11.35
CA GLN A 39 -15.02 22.88 -11.27
C GLN A 39 -14.83 24.09 -10.37
N VAL A 40 -14.00 24.00 -9.32
CA VAL A 40 -13.75 25.11 -8.37
C VAL A 40 -13.23 26.36 -9.08
N ILE A 41 -12.40 26.19 -10.11
CA ILE A 41 -11.71 27.29 -10.79
C ILE A 41 -12.11 27.43 -12.27
N LYS A 42 -13.16 26.72 -12.69
CA LYS A 42 -13.59 26.66 -14.09
C LYS A 42 -13.97 28.03 -14.65
N SER A 43 -14.63 28.86 -13.86
CA SER A 43 -15.08 30.21 -14.24
C SER A 43 -13.96 31.25 -14.31
N LEU A 44 -12.79 30.98 -13.73
CA LEU A 44 -11.67 31.93 -13.71
C LEU A 44 -11.04 32.01 -15.11
N GLN A 45 -10.81 33.21 -15.63
CA GLN A 45 -10.10 33.39 -16.90
C GLN A 45 -8.59 33.26 -16.71
N PHE A 46 -7.86 32.97 -17.79
CA PHE A 46 -6.39 32.96 -17.77
C PHE A 46 -5.85 34.38 -17.60
N SER A 47 -5.50 34.75 -16.38
CA SER A 47 -4.85 36.02 -16.06
C SER A 47 -3.93 35.87 -14.86
N ALA A 48 -2.89 36.70 -14.76
CA ALA A 48 -1.94 36.67 -13.65
C ALA A 48 -2.64 36.88 -12.30
N GLY A 49 -3.59 37.83 -12.23
CA GLY A 49 -4.37 38.10 -11.01
C GLY A 49 -5.24 36.93 -10.56
N ASN A 50 -5.62 36.02 -11.47
CA ASN A 50 -6.49 34.89 -11.16
C ASN A 50 -5.73 33.67 -10.64
N TYR A 51 -4.41 33.57 -10.80
CA TYR A 51 -3.65 32.42 -10.29
C TYR A 51 -3.77 32.30 -8.78
N GLN A 52 -3.52 33.39 -8.05
CA GLN A 52 -3.56 33.36 -6.59
C GLN A 52 -4.97 33.14 -6.05
N VAL A 53 -5.99 33.62 -6.77
CA VAL A 53 -7.40 33.33 -6.45
C VAL A 53 -7.69 31.84 -6.65
N ALA A 54 -7.25 31.27 -7.78
CA ALA A 54 -7.43 29.86 -8.09
C ALA A 54 -6.74 28.96 -7.06
N TRP A 55 -5.46 29.24 -6.76
CA TRP A 55 -4.69 28.47 -5.78
C TRP A 55 -5.31 28.53 -4.39
N LYS A 56 -5.67 29.73 -3.92
CA LYS A 56 -6.36 29.89 -2.63
C LYS A 56 -7.71 29.17 -2.60
N ALA A 57 -8.51 29.22 -3.66
CA ALA A 57 -9.81 28.55 -3.71
C ALA A 57 -9.68 27.02 -3.62
N ILE A 58 -8.68 26.45 -4.31
CA ILE A 58 -8.38 25.03 -4.25
C ILE A 58 -7.87 24.65 -2.85
N CYS A 59 -6.90 25.38 -2.30
CA CYS A 59 -6.42 25.15 -0.93
C CYS A 59 -7.56 25.30 0.09
N ALA A 60 -8.41 26.31 0.02
CA ALA A 60 -9.52 26.46 0.96
C ALA A 60 -10.50 25.27 0.95
N ARG A 61 -10.69 24.63 -0.22
CA ARG A 61 -11.58 23.49 -0.36
C ARG A 61 -10.94 22.17 0.10
N TYR A 62 -9.66 21.96 -0.19
CA TYR A 62 -9.00 20.66 0.00
C TYR A 62 -7.98 20.64 1.15
N ASP A 63 -7.45 21.79 1.54
CA ASP A 63 -6.56 21.99 2.68
C ASP A 63 -7.36 22.12 3.98
N GLN A 64 -8.10 21.06 4.29
CA GLN A 64 -8.87 20.92 5.53
C GLN A 64 -8.23 19.81 6.40
N PRO A 65 -7.21 20.13 7.22
CA PRO A 65 -6.51 19.14 8.04
C PRO A 65 -7.46 18.28 8.88
N ARG A 66 -8.54 18.88 9.41
CA ARG A 66 -9.58 18.16 10.16
C ARG A 66 -10.26 17.07 9.32
N MET A 67 -10.57 17.34 8.05
CA MET A 67 -11.17 16.35 7.15
C MET A 67 -10.18 15.28 6.74
N LEU A 68 -8.93 15.64 6.48
CA LEU A 68 -7.87 14.69 6.13
C LEU A 68 -7.62 13.72 7.29
N ILE A 69 -7.47 14.24 8.52
CA ILE A 69 -7.34 13.44 9.73
C ILE A 69 -8.54 12.50 9.88
N ARG A 70 -9.77 13.03 9.79
CA ARG A 70 -10.98 12.22 9.93
C ARG A 70 -11.05 11.11 8.89
N ASN A 71 -10.69 11.39 7.64
CA ASN A 71 -10.73 10.40 6.56
C ASN A 71 -9.70 9.30 6.81
N HIS A 72 -8.46 9.64 7.19
CA HIS A 72 -7.44 8.64 7.55
C HIS A 72 -7.85 7.79 8.75
N LEU A 73 -8.39 8.41 9.81
CA LEU A 73 -8.90 7.68 10.97
C LEU A 73 -10.03 6.72 10.58
N ARG A 74 -11.00 7.18 9.79
CA ARG A 74 -12.07 6.31 9.27
C ARG A 74 -11.49 5.14 8.48
N SER A 75 -10.57 5.39 7.55
CA SER A 75 -9.94 4.32 6.76
C SER A 75 -9.22 3.29 7.62
N ILE A 76 -8.56 3.70 8.71
CA ILE A 76 -7.93 2.77 9.67
C ILE A 76 -8.99 1.93 10.40
N LEU A 77 -10.05 2.57 10.92
CA LEU A 77 -11.11 1.89 11.67
C LEU A 77 -11.92 0.93 10.79
N ASP A 78 -12.08 1.25 9.51
CA ASP A 78 -12.81 0.47 8.52
C ASP A 78 -11.96 -0.66 7.90
N LEU A 79 -10.67 -0.80 8.25
CA LEU A 79 -9.85 -1.91 7.77
C LEU A 79 -10.49 -3.26 8.11
N GLU A 80 -10.54 -4.16 7.14
CA GLU A 80 -11.12 -5.50 7.31
C GLU A 80 -10.31 -6.33 8.32
N SER A 81 -11.01 -7.07 9.19
CA SER A 81 -10.36 -7.99 10.13
C SER A 81 -9.81 -9.22 9.40
N CYS A 82 -8.62 -9.65 9.83
CA CYS A 82 -7.99 -10.89 9.41
C CYS A 82 -8.63 -12.06 10.17
N VAL A 83 -9.54 -12.81 9.53
CA VAL A 83 -10.25 -13.93 10.18
C VAL A 83 -9.40 -15.21 10.23
N LYS A 84 -8.41 -15.33 9.35
CA LYS A 84 -7.50 -16.48 9.25
C LYS A 84 -6.09 -15.99 9.02
N GLU A 85 -5.13 -16.68 9.63
CA GLU A 85 -3.70 -16.44 9.41
C GLU A 85 -3.34 -16.60 7.93
N ALA A 86 -3.13 -15.47 7.25
CA ALA A 86 -2.85 -15.43 5.82
C ALA A 86 -1.91 -14.26 5.49
N SER A 87 -0.77 -14.57 4.86
CA SER A 87 0.22 -13.56 4.46
C SER A 87 -0.37 -12.40 3.64
N PRO A 88 -1.20 -12.64 2.59
CA PRO A 88 -1.75 -11.54 1.79
C PRO A 88 -2.64 -10.59 2.61
N ALA A 89 -3.39 -11.11 3.58
CA ALA A 89 -4.25 -10.31 4.44
C ALA A 89 -3.43 -9.45 5.42
N LEU A 90 -2.40 -10.04 6.04
CA LEU A 90 -1.50 -9.30 6.94
C LEU A 90 -0.73 -8.20 6.21
N ARG A 91 -0.23 -8.46 4.98
CA ARG A 91 0.41 -7.43 4.15
C ARG A 91 -0.55 -6.30 3.82
N LYS A 92 -1.76 -6.61 3.35
CA LYS A 92 -2.80 -5.61 3.03
C LYS A 92 -3.10 -4.71 4.24
N ILE A 93 -3.29 -5.30 5.42
CA ILE A 93 -3.52 -4.54 6.66
C ILE A 93 -2.30 -3.67 7.01
N SER A 94 -1.09 -4.26 6.99
CA SER A 94 0.16 -3.56 7.32
C SER A 94 0.41 -2.36 6.40
N ASP A 95 0.29 -2.56 5.09
CA ASP A 95 0.55 -1.52 4.09
C ASP A 95 -0.49 -0.38 4.18
N ALA A 96 -1.77 -0.73 4.32
CA ALA A 96 -2.83 0.25 4.46
C ALA A 96 -2.70 1.06 5.76
N LEU A 97 -2.43 0.37 6.87
CA LEU A 97 -2.21 1.01 8.17
C LEU A 97 -0.99 1.94 8.14
N PHE A 98 0.13 1.48 7.57
CA PHE A 98 1.36 2.27 7.42
C PHE A 98 1.13 3.53 6.59
N LYS A 99 0.43 3.42 5.46
CA LYS A 99 0.05 4.57 4.64
C LYS A 99 -0.71 5.62 5.45
N HIS A 100 -1.73 5.21 6.21
CA HIS A 100 -2.58 6.14 6.95
C HIS A 100 -1.90 6.76 8.17
N VAL A 101 -1.16 5.97 8.96
CA VAL A 101 -0.42 6.49 10.12
C VAL A 101 0.67 7.46 9.69
N THR A 102 1.37 7.18 8.58
CA THR A 102 2.38 8.10 8.02
C THR A 102 1.76 9.44 7.62
N ALA A 103 0.60 9.42 6.96
CA ALA A 103 -0.13 10.64 6.61
C ALA A 103 -0.67 11.39 7.85
N LEU A 104 -1.06 10.68 8.91
CA LEU A 104 -1.48 11.32 10.17
C LEU A 104 -0.31 11.96 10.91
N ARG A 105 0.88 11.33 10.93
CA ARG A 105 2.11 11.89 11.51
C ARG A 105 2.54 13.20 10.83
N SER A 106 2.23 13.41 9.55
CA SER A 106 2.51 14.69 8.87
C SER A 106 1.46 15.78 9.15
N LEU A 107 0.28 15.41 9.64
CA LEU A 107 -0.84 16.32 9.93
C LEU A 107 -0.95 16.70 11.42
N ALA A 108 -0.47 15.85 12.34
CA ALA A 108 -0.58 16.04 13.79
C ALA A 108 0.58 15.38 14.54
N SER A 109 0.93 15.94 15.70
CA SER A 109 2.21 15.70 16.41
C SER A 109 2.11 14.91 17.73
N ASP A 110 0.91 14.54 18.20
CA ASP A 110 0.79 13.71 19.41
C ASP A 110 0.99 12.22 19.09
N ALA A 111 2.13 11.69 19.50
CA ALA A 111 2.61 10.38 19.03
C ALA A 111 2.18 9.20 19.92
N GLN A 112 2.45 9.23 21.23
CA GLN A 112 2.42 7.99 22.02
C GLN A 112 1.00 7.45 22.25
N LEU A 113 0.09 8.29 22.76
CA LEU A 113 -1.28 7.86 23.09
C LEU A 113 -2.05 7.43 21.83
N PHE A 114 -1.83 8.15 20.73
CA PHE A 114 -2.37 7.80 19.42
C PHE A 114 -1.81 6.47 18.93
N GLU A 115 -0.48 6.28 18.93
CA GLU A 115 0.15 5.04 18.46
C GLU A 115 -0.27 3.84 19.29
N THR A 116 -0.28 3.93 20.62
CA THR A 116 -0.76 2.85 21.49
C THR A 116 -2.23 2.53 21.23
N THR A 117 -3.08 3.54 21.00
CA THR A 117 -4.49 3.33 20.65
C THR A 117 -4.65 2.62 19.31
N ILE A 118 -3.90 3.04 18.29
CA ILE A 118 -3.94 2.41 16.97
C ILE A 118 -3.44 0.96 17.05
N ILE A 119 -2.34 0.70 17.75
CA ILE A 119 -1.81 -0.66 17.95
C ILE A 119 -2.87 -1.54 18.60
N TYR A 120 -3.52 -1.06 19.67
CA TYR A 120 -4.58 -1.80 20.35
C TYR A 120 -5.77 -2.12 19.42
N ILE A 121 -6.29 -1.12 18.70
CA ILE A 121 -7.43 -1.33 17.78
C ILE A 121 -7.05 -2.32 16.68
N MET A 122 -5.83 -2.20 16.14
CA MET A 122 -5.39 -3.01 15.01
C MET A 122 -4.99 -4.41 15.42
N SER A 123 -4.45 -4.64 16.61
CA SER A 123 -4.17 -5.98 17.13
C SER A 123 -5.45 -6.80 17.26
N HIS A 124 -6.56 -6.17 17.67
CA HIS A 124 -7.88 -6.79 17.73
C HIS A 124 -8.52 -7.06 16.35
N LYS A 125 -7.94 -6.56 15.26
CA LYS A 125 -8.32 -6.94 13.88
C LYS A 125 -7.51 -8.11 13.34
N LEU A 126 -6.52 -8.63 14.07
CA LEU A 126 -5.72 -9.79 13.67
C LEU A 126 -6.42 -11.09 14.05
N ASP A 127 -6.02 -12.19 13.41
CA ASP A 127 -6.48 -13.52 13.80
C ASP A 127 -5.89 -13.91 15.18
N SER A 128 -6.51 -14.89 15.85
CA SER A 128 -6.12 -15.29 17.21
C SER A 128 -4.67 -15.77 17.32
N THR A 129 -4.12 -16.38 16.26
CA THR A 129 -2.75 -16.89 16.25
C THR A 129 -1.77 -15.71 16.20
N THR A 130 -1.98 -14.80 15.25
CA THR A 130 -1.16 -13.60 15.10
C THR A 130 -1.25 -12.69 16.34
N LEU A 131 -2.46 -12.46 16.89
CA LEU A 131 -2.63 -11.68 18.12
C LEU A 131 -1.86 -12.29 19.28
N ARG A 132 -1.94 -13.61 19.47
CA ARG A 132 -1.19 -14.30 20.53
C ARG A 132 0.33 -14.13 20.38
N GLN A 133 0.84 -14.16 19.15
CA GLN A 133 2.27 -13.92 18.88
C GLN A 133 2.66 -12.47 19.21
N TRP A 134 1.81 -11.50 18.89
CA TRP A 134 2.02 -10.10 19.24
C TRP A 134 2.10 -9.90 20.76
N GLU A 135 1.12 -10.41 21.50
CA GLU A 135 1.10 -10.30 22.98
C GLU A 135 2.31 -10.98 23.62
N ARG A 136 2.79 -12.09 23.06
CA ARG A 136 4.01 -12.74 23.52
C ARG A 136 5.23 -11.84 23.33
N ASN A 137 5.37 -11.23 22.15
CA ASN A 137 6.47 -10.30 21.86
C ASN A 137 6.45 -9.10 22.82
N GLN A 138 5.26 -8.59 23.15
CA GLN A 138 5.12 -7.50 24.13
C GLN A 138 5.52 -7.92 25.55
N ASN A 139 5.15 -9.12 25.99
CA ASN A 139 5.58 -9.64 27.30
C ASN A 139 7.10 -9.82 27.38
N ASP A 140 7.73 -10.27 26.29
CA ASP A 140 9.20 -10.44 26.20
C ASP A 140 9.94 -9.08 26.25
N ALA A 141 9.29 -8.00 25.79
CA ALA A 141 9.82 -6.63 25.84
C ALA A 141 9.68 -5.94 27.22
N GLY A 142 9.00 -6.57 28.18
CA GLY A 142 8.87 -6.09 29.56
C GLY A 142 7.93 -4.89 29.70
N THR A 143 8.42 -3.76 30.22
CA THR A 143 7.61 -2.56 30.52
C THR A 143 7.65 -1.50 29.42
N ALA A 144 8.30 -1.78 28.29
CA ALA A 144 8.37 -0.85 27.18
C ALA A 144 7.00 -0.69 26.51
N ILE A 145 6.61 0.56 26.22
CA ILE A 145 5.37 0.84 25.48
C ILE A 145 5.68 0.67 23.99
N PRO A 146 4.95 -0.19 23.25
CA PRO A 146 5.22 -0.39 21.84
C PRO A 146 4.88 0.87 21.05
N ASN A 147 5.75 1.18 20.09
CA ASN A 147 5.48 2.21 19.07
C ASN A 147 4.98 1.58 17.78
N PHE A 148 4.50 2.42 16.87
CA PHE A 148 3.91 1.96 15.63
C PHE A 148 4.91 1.23 14.71
N ASP A 149 6.19 1.63 14.73
CA ASP A 149 7.22 1.07 13.87
C ASP A 149 7.60 -0.37 14.29
N GLU A 150 7.55 -0.66 15.59
CA GLU A 150 7.66 -2.02 16.13
C GLU A 150 6.49 -2.91 15.70
N PHE A 151 5.26 -2.41 15.80
CA PHE A 151 4.08 -3.15 15.36
C PHE A 151 4.09 -3.45 13.85
N LYS A 152 4.50 -2.47 13.03
CA LYS A 152 4.71 -2.66 11.59
C LYS A 152 5.76 -3.73 11.30
N THR A 153 6.88 -3.70 12.04
CA THR A 153 7.97 -4.68 11.89
C THR A 153 7.47 -6.09 12.23
N PHE A 154 6.68 -6.23 13.29
CA PHE A 154 6.04 -7.49 13.64
C PHE A 154 5.13 -8.01 12.51
N LEU A 155 4.18 -7.20 12.01
CA LEU A 155 3.27 -7.64 10.94
C LEU A 155 4.00 -8.07 9.67
N THR A 156 5.06 -7.32 9.31
CA THR A 156 5.89 -7.61 8.13
C THR A 156 6.65 -8.92 8.31
N ASN A 157 7.24 -9.15 9.48
CA ASN A 157 7.97 -10.39 9.78
C ASN A 157 7.04 -11.60 9.80
N THR A 158 5.85 -11.48 10.38
CA THR A 158 4.85 -12.55 10.39
C THR A 158 4.39 -12.89 8.96
N ALA A 159 4.13 -11.90 8.11
CA ALA A 159 3.79 -12.14 6.71
C ALA A 159 4.92 -12.87 5.95
N ASN A 160 6.17 -12.42 6.11
CA ASN A 160 7.34 -13.07 5.49
C ASN A 160 7.55 -14.52 5.98
N LEU A 161 7.28 -14.79 7.25
CA LEU A 161 7.30 -16.13 7.81
C LEU A 161 6.27 -17.04 7.14
N LEU A 162 5.03 -16.56 7.00
CA LEU A 162 3.95 -17.32 6.34
C LEU A 162 4.29 -17.63 4.88
N ASP A 163 4.87 -16.68 4.14
CA ASP A 163 5.34 -16.93 2.77
C ASP A 163 6.43 -18.01 2.72
N SER A 164 7.37 -17.96 3.68
CA SER A 164 8.44 -18.94 3.82
C SER A 164 7.95 -20.34 4.18
N LEU A 165 6.82 -20.45 4.88
CA LEU A 165 6.20 -21.73 5.22
C LEU A 165 5.38 -22.29 4.06
N GLN A 166 4.66 -21.44 3.31
CA GLN A 166 3.89 -21.85 2.13
C GLN A 166 4.81 -22.37 1.00
N SER A 167 5.91 -21.68 0.72
CA SER A 167 6.91 -22.15 -0.26
C SER A 167 7.51 -23.53 0.08
N LYS A 168 7.61 -23.87 1.37
CA LYS A 168 8.06 -25.19 1.85
C LYS A 168 6.98 -26.28 1.76
N SER A 169 5.69 -25.93 1.80
CA SER A 169 4.61 -26.90 1.58
C SER A 169 4.46 -27.24 0.10
N ASP A 170 4.59 -26.25 -0.78
CA ASP A 170 4.44 -26.46 -2.24
C ASP A 170 5.58 -27.29 -2.82
N SER A 171 6.77 -27.22 -2.23
CA SER A 171 7.93 -28.04 -2.61
C SER A 171 7.86 -29.49 -2.09
N LYS A 172 6.90 -29.83 -1.22
CA LYS A 172 6.70 -31.19 -0.67
C LYS A 172 5.53 -31.96 -1.29
N SER A 173 4.79 -31.38 -2.26
CA SER A 173 3.81 -32.14 -3.03
C SER A 173 4.54 -33.10 -3.99
N THR A 174 4.84 -34.30 -3.48
CA THR A 174 5.20 -35.46 -4.31
C THR A 174 3.99 -35.83 -5.16
N PRO A 175 4.16 -36.17 -6.46
CA PRO A 175 3.05 -36.62 -7.27
C PRO A 175 2.53 -37.94 -6.71
N THR A 176 1.28 -37.94 -6.24
CA THR A 176 0.58 -39.16 -5.84
C THR A 176 0.59 -40.15 -7.01
N PRO A 177 1.05 -41.41 -6.83
CA PRO A 177 0.98 -42.40 -7.88
C PRO A 177 -0.50 -42.75 -8.09
N VAL A 178 -1.03 -42.39 -9.25
CA VAL A 178 -2.36 -42.83 -9.69
C VAL A 178 -2.26 -44.32 -10.00
N TYR A 179 -2.68 -45.18 -9.07
CA TYR A 179 -2.92 -46.58 -9.35
C TYR A 179 -4.14 -46.70 -10.29
N ALA A 180 -3.90 -46.65 -11.60
CA ALA A 180 -4.87 -47.03 -12.60
C ALA A 180 -4.83 -48.56 -12.78
N LYS A 181 -5.93 -49.24 -12.46
CA LYS A 181 -6.16 -50.63 -12.88
C LYS A 181 -6.28 -50.66 -14.41
N GLY A 182 -5.23 -51.10 -15.10
CA GLY A 182 -5.20 -51.29 -16.55
C GLY A 182 -4.18 -52.36 -16.94
N LYS A 183 -4.58 -53.29 -17.83
CA LYS A 183 -3.85 -54.50 -18.27
C LYS A 183 -2.43 -54.22 -18.78
N PRO A 184 -1.50 -55.20 -18.71
CA PRO A 184 -0.13 -55.02 -19.20
C PRO A 184 -0.13 -55.01 -20.74
N GLN A 185 0.46 -53.99 -21.34
CA GLN A 185 0.74 -53.96 -22.77
C GLN A 185 2.24 -53.77 -22.98
N MET A 186 2.82 -54.64 -23.81
CA MET A 186 4.25 -54.80 -24.01
C MET A 186 4.96 -53.53 -24.48
N SER A 187 6.13 -53.28 -23.91
CA SER A 187 7.08 -52.26 -24.30
C SER A 187 7.59 -52.48 -25.73
N LYS A 188 7.36 -51.51 -26.62
CA LYS A 188 8.14 -51.33 -27.86
C LYS A 188 9.00 -50.08 -27.70
N SER A 189 10.30 -50.28 -27.60
CA SER A 189 11.31 -49.23 -27.65
C SER A 189 11.25 -48.54 -29.02
N PHE A 190 11.16 -47.21 -29.04
CA PHE A 190 11.35 -46.42 -30.25
C PHE A 190 12.68 -45.67 -30.18
N VAL A 191 13.45 -45.82 -31.25
CA VAL A 191 14.77 -45.23 -31.46
C VAL A 191 14.65 -43.71 -31.59
N MET A 192 15.60 -43.02 -30.97
CA MET A 192 15.75 -41.57 -30.90
C MET A 192 16.16 -41.02 -32.28
N ASN A 193 15.38 -40.10 -32.85
CA ASN A 193 15.84 -39.22 -33.92
C ASN A 193 16.00 -37.81 -33.33
N SER A 194 17.25 -37.33 -33.33
CA SER A 194 17.63 -36.00 -32.82
C SER A 194 16.93 -34.87 -33.59
N PRO A 195 16.47 -33.79 -32.94
CA PRO A 195 15.94 -32.65 -33.65
C PRO A 195 17.09 -31.83 -34.26
N ILE A 196 16.97 -31.55 -35.56
CA ILE A 196 17.79 -30.60 -36.30
C ILE A 196 17.46 -29.19 -35.77
N CYS A 197 18.48 -28.49 -35.26
CA CYS A 197 18.38 -27.10 -34.85
C CYS A 197 18.24 -26.19 -36.08
N ILE A 198 17.17 -25.40 -36.13
CA ILE A 198 16.81 -24.54 -37.26
C ILE A 198 17.59 -23.20 -37.26
N LEU A 199 18.46 -22.97 -36.28
CA LEU A 199 19.20 -21.71 -36.08
C LEU A 199 20.72 -21.84 -36.33
N CYS A 200 21.21 -22.99 -36.80
CA CYS A 200 22.62 -23.21 -37.14
C CYS A 200 22.88 -23.33 -38.66
N LYS A 201 22.04 -22.73 -39.50
CA LYS A 201 22.38 -22.46 -40.90
C LYS A 201 22.66 -20.96 -41.03
N ASP A 202 23.93 -20.63 -40.93
CA ASP A 202 24.62 -19.44 -41.48
C ASP A 202 25.64 -18.89 -40.48
N SER A 203 26.78 -19.57 -40.38
CA SER A 203 28.12 -19.03 -40.08
C SER A 203 29.17 -20.07 -40.44
#